data_AF-A0A3D3HB30-F1
#
_entry.id   AF-A0A3D3HB30-F1
#
_cell.length_a   1.000
_cell.length_b   1.000
_cell.length_c   1.000
_cell.angle_alpha   90.00
_cell.angle_beta   90.00
_cell.angle_gamma   90.00
#
_symmetry.space_group_name_H-M   'P 1'
#
loop_
_entity.id
_entity.type
_entity.pdbx_description
1 polymer ?
#
loop_
_entity_poly.entity_id
_entity_poly.type
_entity_poly.pdbx_seq_one_letter_code
_entity_poly.pdbx_strand_id
1 'polypeptide(L)'
;MDEDTQIQVNQTNSQDSEDADDVETNRIIQVRQKALQALLQNIDQIDSEPSRRFEILMMALRTTFSEDLLEKALDAALQIEEPNSRAEALLDVLNESKAAEQV
;
A
#
# COMPACT_ATOMS: atom_id res chain seq x y z
N MET A 1 37.53 -43.04 35.51
CA MET A 1 37.70 -43.84 34.29
C MET A 1 36.47 -44.71 34.22
N ASP A 2 35.41 -44.34 33.51
CA ASP A 2 35.28 -43.40 32.37
C ASP A 2 33.87 -42.78 32.46
N GLU A 3 33.76 -41.44 32.41
CA GLU A 3 33.33 -40.65 31.24
C GLU A 3 31.98 -41.15 30.67
N ASP A 4 30.90 -40.45 31.02
CA ASP A 4 30.30 -39.42 30.16
C ASP A 4 29.75 -40.00 28.87
N THR A 5 28.42 -40.08 28.78
CA THR A 5 27.70 -39.43 27.67
C THR A 5 26.25 -39.24 28.10
N GLN A 6 25.96 -38.03 28.55
CA GLN A 6 24.63 -37.46 28.51
C GLN A 6 24.19 -37.44 27.05
N ILE A 7 23.16 -38.22 26.69
CA ILE A 7 22.45 -37.96 25.44
C ILE A 7 21.55 -36.76 25.71
N GLN A 8 22.11 -35.59 25.42
CA GLN A 8 21.41 -34.33 25.43
C GLN A 8 20.31 -34.37 24.37
N VAL A 9 19.08 -34.26 24.85
CA VAL A 9 17.88 -33.94 24.10
C VAL A 9 18.12 -32.71 23.22
N ASN A 10 18.49 -32.93 21.95
CA ASN A 10 18.35 -31.87 20.95
C ASN A 10 17.03 -32.10 20.23
N GLN A 11 15.97 -31.66 20.88
CA GLN A 11 14.78 -31.21 20.18
C GLN A 11 15.22 -29.98 19.38
N THR A 12 15.67 -30.20 18.15
CA THR A 12 15.88 -29.10 17.21
C THR A 12 14.51 -28.55 16.87
N ASN A 13 14.17 -27.56 17.67
CA ASN A 13 13.09 -26.59 17.60
C ASN A 13 12.54 -26.39 16.18
N SER A 14 11.33 -26.87 15.93
CA SER A 14 10.55 -26.58 14.71
C SER A 14 9.87 -25.20 14.74
N GLN A 15 10.40 -24.23 15.49
CA GLN A 15 9.77 -22.91 15.71
C GLN A 15 10.50 -21.74 15.03
N ASP A 16 11.56 -21.96 14.26
CA ASP A 16 12.39 -20.88 13.67
C ASP A 16 11.87 -20.37 12.30
N SER A 17 10.84 -21.00 11.74
CA SER A 17 10.29 -20.64 10.41
C SER A 17 9.13 -19.65 10.46
N GLU A 18 8.39 -19.54 11.57
CA GLU A 18 7.23 -18.64 11.67
C GLU A 18 7.67 -17.18 11.95
N ASP A 19 8.73 -16.97 12.74
CA ASP A 19 9.27 -15.63 13.04
C ASP A 19 9.95 -14.97 11.82
N ALA A 20 10.58 -15.76 10.94
CA ALA A 20 11.29 -15.22 9.77
C ALA A 20 10.33 -14.64 8.72
N ASP A 21 9.22 -15.32 8.45
CA ASP A 21 8.19 -14.87 7.50
C ASP A 21 7.45 -13.64 8.03
N ASP A 22 7.20 -13.55 9.34
CA ASP A 22 6.60 -12.37 9.97
C ASP A 22 7.55 -11.17 9.95
N VAL A 23 8.85 -11.37 10.16
CA VAL A 23 9.87 -10.30 10.08
C VAL A 23 10.01 -9.78 8.65
N GLU A 24 10.04 -10.66 7.65
CA GLU A 24 10.10 -10.26 6.24
C GLU A 24 8.83 -9.52 5.80
N THR A 25 7.66 -10.03 6.19
CA THR A 25 6.36 -9.38 5.94
C THR A 25 6.31 -7.98 6.54
N ASN A 26 6.72 -7.83 7.80
CA ASN A 26 6.80 -6.53 8.46
C ASN A 26 7.76 -5.56 7.76
N ARG A 27 8.91 -6.04 7.28
CA ARG A 27 9.86 -5.21 6.53
C ARG A 27 9.27 -4.74 5.20
N ILE A 28 8.56 -5.60 4.47
CA ILE A 28 7.88 -5.24 3.21
C ILE A 28 6.78 -4.20 3.46
N ILE A 29 5.99 -4.35 4.53
CA ILE A 29 4.96 -3.37 4.93
C ILE A 29 5.60 -2.00 5.19
N GLN A 30 6.72 -1.95 5.92
CA GLN A 30 7.44 -0.70 6.17
C GLN A 30 7.98 -0.05 4.89
N VAL A 31 8.51 -0.84 3.95
CA VAL A 31 8.97 -0.33 2.65
C VAL A 31 7.81 0.27 1.87
N ARG A 32 6.65 -0.42 1.83
CA ARG A 32 5.45 0.06 1.14
C ARG A 32 4.95 1.39 1.73
N GLN A 33 4.87 1.49 3.06
CA GLN A 33 4.45 2.72 3.74
C GLN A 33 5.39 3.89 3.44
N LYS A 34 6.71 3.66 3.49
CA LYS A 34 7.70 4.69 3.14
C LYS A 34 7.60 5.14 1.69
N ALA A 35 7.43 4.20 0.76
CA ALA A 35 7.25 4.52 -0.66
C ALA A 35 5.97 5.33 -0.91
N LEU A 36 4.87 4.97 -0.26
CA LEU A 36 3.61 5.72 -0.32
C LEU A 36 3.79 7.14 0.22
N GLN A 37 4.37 7.30 1.40
CA GLN A 37 4.58 8.62 2.00
C GLN A 37 5.46 9.51 1.10
N ALA A 38 6.53 8.95 0.54
CA ALA A 38 7.37 9.65 -0.42
C ALA A 38 6.58 10.04 -1.69
N LEU A 39 5.77 9.13 -2.24
CA LEU A 39 4.94 9.40 -3.42
C LEU A 39 3.99 10.58 -3.18
N LEU A 40 3.28 10.58 -2.05
CA LEU A 40 2.29 11.62 -1.71
C LEU A 40 2.94 12.99 -1.45
N GLN A 41 4.12 13.03 -0.85
CA GLN A 41 4.85 14.30 -0.69
C GLN A 41 5.31 14.88 -2.03
N ASN A 42 5.66 14.01 -2.98
CA ASN A 42 6.14 14.44 -4.29
C ASN A 42 4.98 14.79 -5.22
N ILE A 43 3.81 14.13 -5.13
CA ILE A 43 2.70 14.38 -6.07
C ILE A 43 2.14 15.80 -5.99
N ASP A 44 2.15 16.39 -4.79
CA ASP A 44 1.71 17.77 -4.57
C ASP A 44 2.80 18.79 -5.02
N GLN A 45 4.03 18.34 -5.28
CA GLN A 45 5.16 19.14 -5.75
C GLN A 45 5.49 18.95 -7.22
N ILE A 46 5.03 17.87 -7.83
CA ILE A 46 5.21 17.61 -9.26
C ILE A 46 4.16 18.44 -9.99
N ASP A 47 4.62 19.33 -10.86
CA ASP A 47 3.78 20.05 -11.83
C ASP A 47 3.31 19.08 -12.93
N SER A 48 2.50 18.10 -12.53
CA SER A 48 1.94 17.08 -13.40
C SER A 48 0.52 17.45 -13.80
N GLU A 49 0.20 17.20 -15.06
CA GLU A 49 -1.16 17.25 -15.59
C GLU A 49 -2.18 16.60 -14.65
N PRO A 50 -3.37 17.21 -14.42
CA PRO A 50 -4.39 16.71 -13.51
C PRO A 50 -4.74 15.23 -13.73
N SER A 51 -4.80 14.78 -14.99
CA SER A 51 -5.06 13.38 -15.35
C SER A 51 -3.99 12.44 -14.83
N ARG A 52 -2.72 12.83 -14.93
CA ARG A 52 -1.61 11.99 -14.45
C ARG A 52 -1.60 11.92 -12.92
N ARG A 53 -1.90 13.05 -12.26
CA ARG A 53 -2.05 13.11 -10.81
C ARG A 53 -3.18 12.19 -10.34
N PHE A 54 -4.32 12.22 -11.02
CA PHE A 54 -5.45 11.35 -10.75
C PHE A 54 -5.06 9.86 -10.83
N GLU A 55 -4.41 9.42 -11.90
CA GLU A 55 -3.98 8.02 -12.07
C GLU A 55 -3.12 7.52 -10.90
N ILE A 56 -2.13 8.33 -10.50
CA ILE A 56 -1.21 7.98 -9.42
C ILE A 56 -1.97 7.88 -8.09
N LEU A 57 -2.88 8.81 -7.81
CA LEU A 57 -3.71 8.80 -6.60
C LEU A 57 -4.63 7.59 -6.56
N MET A 58 -5.28 7.23 -7.67
CA MET A 58 -6.13 6.03 -7.74
C MET A 58 -5.33 4.75 -7.52
N MET A 59 -4.09 4.67 -8.04
CA MET A 59 -3.23 3.50 -7.82
C MET A 59 -2.82 3.38 -6.35
N ALA A 60 -2.50 4.50 -5.71
CA ALA A 60 -2.19 4.56 -4.28
C ALA A 60 -3.41 4.23 -3.40
N LEU A 61 -4.58 4.76 -3.75
CA LEU A 61 -5.86 4.49 -3.09
C LEU A 61 -6.20 3.00 -3.12
N ARG A 62 -6.19 2.36 -4.29
CA ARG A 62 -6.48 0.92 -4.44
C ARG A 62 -5.51 0.01 -3.68
N THR A 63 -4.32 0.52 -3.37
CA THR A 63 -3.31 -0.21 -2.61
C THR A 63 -3.51 -0.09 -1.09
N THR A 64 -4.14 1.00 -0.64
CA THR A 64 -4.13 1.43 0.78
C THR A 64 -5.51 1.56 1.38
N PHE A 65 -6.54 1.69 0.54
CA PHE A 65 -7.93 1.97 0.91
C PHE A 65 -8.08 3.21 1.80
N SER A 66 -7.20 4.21 1.60
CA SER A 66 -7.17 5.43 2.41
C SER A 66 -8.22 6.45 1.95
N GLU A 67 -9.13 6.84 2.82
CA GLU A 67 -10.14 7.88 2.56
C GLU A 67 -9.50 9.22 2.14
N ASP A 68 -8.40 9.63 2.79
CA ASP A 68 -7.64 10.84 2.40
C ASP A 68 -7.19 10.83 0.93
N LEU A 69 -6.90 9.65 0.36
CA LEU A 69 -6.49 9.50 -1.03
C LEU A 69 -7.69 9.55 -1.97
N LEU A 70 -8.86 9.11 -1.52
CA LEU A 70 -10.10 9.22 -2.26
C LEU A 70 -10.47 10.70 -2.46
N GLU A 71 -10.36 11.52 -1.41
CA GLU A 71 -10.58 12.97 -1.50
C GLU A 71 -9.59 13.64 -2.45
N LYS A 72 -8.30 13.35 -2.31
CA LYS A 72 -7.27 13.88 -3.22
C LYS A 72 -7.49 13.45 -4.67
N ALA A 73 -7.91 12.20 -4.91
CA ALA A 73 -8.22 11.71 -6.26
C ALA A 73 -9.43 12.45 -6.84
N LEU A 74 -10.48 12.71 -6.05
CA LEU A 74 -11.62 13.51 -6.48
C LEU A 74 -11.20 14.93 -6.89
N ASP A 75 -10.38 15.59 -6.07
CA ASP A 75 -9.87 16.93 -6.39
C ASP A 75 -9.09 16.95 -7.70
N ALA A 76 -8.22 15.96 -7.93
CA ALA A 76 -7.47 15.84 -9.19
C ALA A 76 -8.39 15.56 -10.38
N ALA A 77 -9.40 14.69 -10.23
CA ALA A 77 -10.38 14.41 -11.27
C ALA A 77 -11.16 15.67 -11.69
N LEU A 78 -11.56 16.51 -10.73
CA LEU A 78 -12.27 17.76 -10.99
C LEU A 78 -11.42 18.78 -11.76
N GLN A 79 -10.10 18.72 -11.64
CA GLN A 79 -9.16 19.60 -12.33
C GLN A 79 -8.84 19.16 -13.77
N ILE A 80 -9.24 17.96 -14.19
CA ILE A 80 -9.05 17.49 -15.58
C ILE A 80 -9.83 18.40 -16.54
N GLU A 81 -9.16 18.99 -17.53
CA GLU A 81 -9.79 19.95 -18.45
C GLU A 81 -10.74 19.27 -19.45
N GLU A 82 -10.31 18.13 -20.02
CA GLU A 82 -11.05 17.42 -21.06
C GLU A 82 -12.32 16.74 -20.48
N PRO A 83 -13.52 17.06 -21.00
CA PRO A 83 -14.77 16.60 -20.41
C PRO A 83 -14.96 15.08 -20.32
N ASN A 84 -14.54 14.31 -21.34
CA ASN A 84 -14.73 12.86 -21.31
C ASN A 84 -13.81 12.21 -20.27
N SER A 85 -12.54 12.61 -20.26
CA SER A 85 -11.52 12.16 -19.32
C SER A 85 -11.92 12.50 -17.87
N ARG A 86 -12.48 13.70 -17.65
CA ARG A 86 -13.02 14.08 -16.35
C ARG A 86 -14.20 13.21 -15.94
N ALA A 87 -15.12 12.91 -16.86
CA ALA A 87 -16.27 12.06 -16.55
C ALA A 87 -15.85 10.63 -16.20
N GLU A 88 -14.89 10.07 -16.93
CA GLU A 88 -14.31 8.75 -16.65
C GLU A 88 -13.62 8.72 -15.28
N ALA A 89 -12.79 9.72 -14.98
CA ALA A 89 -12.12 9.83 -13.68
C ALA A 89 -13.12 9.92 -12.51
N LEU A 90 -14.18 10.71 -12.65
CA LEU A 90 -15.22 10.83 -11.62
C LEU A 90 -16.02 9.53 -11.45
N LEU A 91 -16.26 8.78 -12.52
CA LEU A 91 -16.89 7.45 -12.43
C LEU A 91 -16.01 6.47 -11.64
N ASP A 92 -14.70 6.51 -11.84
CA ASP A 92 -13.75 5.70 -11.09
C ASP A 92 -13.76 6.01 -9.59
N VAL A 93 -13.83 7.29 -9.19
CA VAL A 93 -13.98 7.70 -7.79
C VAL A 93 -15.29 7.16 -7.19
N LEU A 94 -16.39 7.25 -7.93
CA LEU A 94 -17.68 6.71 -7.50
C LEU A 94 -17.66 5.18 -7.33
N ASN A 95 -16.95 4.47 -8.19
CA ASN A 95 -16.83 3.01 -8.07
C ASN A 95 -15.98 2.62 -6.85
N GLU A 96 -14.91 3.37 -6.57
CA GLU A 96 -14.02 3.08 -5.44
C GLU A 96 -14.67 3.40 -4.08
N SER A 97 -15.42 4.50 -3.99
CA SER A 97 -16.18 4.86 -2.76
C SER A 97 -17.22 3.80 -2.35
N LYS A 98 -17.83 3.10 -3.32
CA LYS A 98 -18.77 2.00 -3.04
C LYS A 98 -18.07 0.69 -2.64
N ALA A 99 -16.82 0.50 -3.05
CA ALA A 99 -16.03 -0.67 -2.66
C ALA A 99 -15.61 -0.56 -1.19
N ALA A 100 -15.31 0.65 -0.72
CA ALA A 100 -14.99 0.92 0.69
C ALA A 100 -16.17 0.64 1.66
N GLU A 101 -17.42 0.70 1.19
CA GLU A 101 -18.63 0.39 1.97
C GLU A 101 -18.87 -1.10 2.24
N GLN A 102 -18.12 -2.01 1.61
CA GLN A 102 -18.34 -3.47 1.71
C GLN A 102 -17.33 -4.20 2.63
N VAL A 103 -16.50 -3.46 3.37
CA VAL A 103 -15.54 -3.99 4.34
C VAL A 103 -15.99 -3.65 5.75
#